data_AF-A0A820AT57-F1
#
_entry.id   AF-A0A820AT57-F1
#
_cell.length_a   1.000
_cell.length_b   1.000
_cell.length_c   1.000
_cell.angle_alpha   90.00
_cell.angle_beta   90.00
_cell.angle_gamma   90.00
#
_symmetry.space_group_name_H-M   'P 1'
#
loop_
_entity.id
_entity.type
_entity.pdbx_description
1 polymer ?
#
loop_
_entity_poly.entity_id
_entity_poly.type
_entity_poly.pdbx_seq_one_letter_code
_entity_poly.pdbx_strand_id
1 'polypeptide(L)'
;MGIAYSILAASLWPLVAFLVPKQMLGTAYGLMQSIQNLGFAIINILTGLILDQYGYFMLEIFFIVCLEIALLAAAFLYVYNSFKKGLLNDSPAVRQAKQEQLLKMSLPPQILVNAITST
;
A
#
# COMPACT_ATOMS: atom_id res chain seq x y z
N MET A 1 -11.68 -10.88 -13.09
CA MET A 1 -10.83 -9.69 -13.35
C MET A 1 -11.44 -8.38 -12.83
N GLY A 2 -12.71 -8.06 -13.12
CA GLY A 2 -13.30 -6.74 -12.78
C GLY A 2 -13.16 -6.30 -11.32
N ILE A 3 -13.61 -7.12 -10.35
CA ILE A 3 -13.57 -6.76 -8.92
C ILE A 3 -12.13 -6.53 -8.44
N ALA A 4 -11.22 -7.45 -8.75
CA ALA A 4 -9.82 -7.34 -8.35
C ALA A 4 -9.14 -6.10 -8.95
N TYR A 5 -9.38 -5.81 -10.23
CA TYR A 5 -8.83 -4.64 -10.90
C TYR A 5 -9.39 -3.34 -10.31
N SER A 6 -10.69 -3.29 -10.00
CA SER A 6 -11.31 -2.14 -9.35
C SER A 6 -10.74 -1.88 -7.95
N ILE A 7 -10.53 -2.94 -7.14
CA ILE A 7 -9.91 -2.80 -5.81
C ILE A 7 -8.48 -2.29 -5.94
N LEU A 8 -7.71 -2.83 -6.88
CA LEU A 8 -6.33 -2.40 -7.14
C LEU A 8 -6.30 -0.92 -7.55
N ALA A 9 -7.10 -0.51 -8.54
CA ALA A 9 -7.14 0.88 -9.00
C ALA A 9 -7.63 1.84 -7.89
N ALA A 10 -8.68 1.47 -7.15
CA ALA A 10 -9.21 2.29 -6.07
C ALA A 10 -8.23 2.43 -4.89
N SER A 11 -7.33 1.46 -4.67
CA SER A 11 -6.38 1.48 -3.55
C SER A 11 -5.02 2.08 -3.93
N LEU A 12 -4.52 1.78 -5.12
CA LEU A 12 -3.15 2.10 -5.53
C LEU A 12 -2.98 3.60 -5.85
N TRP A 13 -3.94 4.20 -6.54
CA TRP A 13 -3.83 5.60 -6.96
C TRP A 13 -3.90 6.57 -5.77
N PRO A 14 -4.83 6.43 -4.80
CA PRO A 14 -4.85 7.30 -3.62
C PRO A 14 -3.63 7.15 -2.72
N LEU A 15 -2.99 5.98 -2.69
CA LEU A 15 -1.79 5.73 -1.89
C LEU A 15 -0.63 6.66 -2.28
N VAL A 16 -0.44 6.90 -3.58
CA VAL A 16 0.61 7.80 -4.07
C VAL A 16 0.34 9.25 -3.66
N ALA A 17 -0.92 9.68 -3.73
CA ALA A 17 -1.32 11.01 -3.25
C ALA A 17 -1.11 11.22 -1.75
N PHE A 18 -1.19 10.14 -0.96
CA PHE A 18 -0.92 10.19 0.47
C PHE A 18 0.58 10.23 0.81
N LEU A 19 1.41 9.53 0.04
CA LEU A 19 2.84 9.38 0.32
C LEU A 19 3.70 10.56 -0.18
N VAL A 20 3.30 11.21 -1.27
CA VAL A 20 4.13 12.21 -1.97
C VAL A 20 3.68 13.65 -1.65
N PRO A 21 4.61 14.61 -1.47
CA PRO A 21 4.29 16.02 -1.31
C PRO A 21 3.47 16.57 -2.48
N LYS A 22 2.49 17.45 -2.18
CA LYS A 22 1.51 17.97 -3.15
C LYS A 22 2.14 18.59 -4.41
N GLN A 23 3.31 19.20 -4.28
CA GLN A 23 4.02 19.87 -5.37
C GLN A 23 4.62 18.89 -6.40
N MET A 24 4.84 17.63 -6.02
CA MET A 24 5.50 16.62 -6.86
C MET A 24 4.55 15.52 -7.33
N LEU A 25 3.23 15.68 -7.12
CA LEU A 25 2.24 14.66 -7.48
C LEU A 25 2.24 14.33 -8.98
N GLY A 26 2.37 15.35 -9.84
CA GLY A 26 2.42 15.13 -11.29
C GLY A 26 3.60 14.26 -11.72
N THR A 27 4.79 14.50 -11.16
CA THR A 27 5.98 13.69 -11.42
C THR A 27 5.85 12.28 -10.85
N ALA A 28 5.26 12.13 -9.66
CA ALA A 28 5.04 10.83 -9.05
C ALA A 28 4.06 9.95 -9.84
N TYR A 29 2.93 10.50 -10.29
CA TYR A 29 2.00 9.78 -11.16
C TYR A 29 2.61 9.49 -12.53
N GLY A 30 3.38 10.42 -13.10
CA GLY A 30 4.10 10.20 -14.35
C GLY A 30 5.09 9.04 -14.27
N LEU A 31 5.87 8.97 -13.18
CA LEU A 31 6.81 7.87 -12.93
C LEU A 31 6.07 6.55 -12.66
N MET A 32 5.00 6.57 -11.86
CA MET A 32 4.17 5.39 -11.63
C MET A 32 3.60 4.83 -12.93
N GLN A 33 3.14 5.69 -13.85
CA GLN A 33 2.57 5.27 -15.12
C GLN A 33 3.66 4.76 -16.09
N SER A 34 4.83 5.39 -16.12
CA SER A 34 5.93 4.93 -17.00
C SER A 34 6.43 3.54 -16.60
N ILE A 35 6.55 3.27 -15.29
CA ILE A 35 6.89 1.94 -14.77
C ILE A 35 5.81 0.91 -15.13
N GLN A 36 4.53 1.24 -14.97
CA GLN A 36 3.43 0.35 -15.36
C GLN A 36 3.44 0.04 -16.86
N ASN A 37 3.63 1.06 -17.70
CA ASN A 37 3.69 0.88 -19.16
C ASN A 37 4.90 0.02 -19.57
N LEU A 38 6.05 0.17 -18.89
CA LEU A 38 7.20 -0.70 -19.11
C LEU A 38 6.90 -2.16 -18.75
N GLY A 39 6.23 -2.38 -17.60
CA GLY A 39 5.79 -3.71 -17.20
C GLY A 39 4.86 -4.35 -18.23
N PHE A 40 3.86 -3.61 -18.72
CA PHE A 40 2.96 -4.09 -19.76
C PHE A 40 3.69 -4.39 -21.07
N ALA A 41 4.65 -3.56 -21.49
CA ALA A 41 5.44 -3.82 -22.69
C ALA A 41 6.21 -5.15 -22.58
N ILE A 42 6.90 -5.38 -21.45
CA ILE A 42 7.67 -6.60 -21.21
C ILE A 42 6.75 -7.83 -21.22
N ILE A 43 5.64 -7.80 -20.47
CA ILE A 43 4.71 -8.93 -20.38
C ILE A 43 4.04 -9.22 -21.72
N ASN A 44 3.66 -8.19 -22.49
CA ASN A 44 3.08 -8.38 -23.82
C ASN A 44 4.07 -9.02 -24.80
N ILE A 45 5.32 -8.57 -24.81
CA ILE A 45 6.37 -9.18 -25.66
C ILE A 45 6.60 -10.63 -25.25
N LEU A 46 6.74 -10.91 -23.95
CA LEU A 46 6.94 -12.27 -23.45
C LEU A 46 5.77 -13.19 -23.79
N THR A 47 4.54 -12.69 -23.65
CA THR A 47 3.30 -13.40 -24.02
C THR A 47 3.29 -13.76 -25.50
N GLY A 48 3.68 -12.82 -26.38
CA GLY A 48 3.79 -13.07 -27.82
C GLY A 48 4.81 -14.17 -28.14
N LEU A 49 6.00 -14.11 -27.53
CA LEU A 49 7.04 -15.12 -27.74
C LEU A 49 6.62 -16.53 -27.26
N ILE A 50 5.95 -16.61 -26.11
CA ILE A 50 5.45 -17.89 -25.58
C ILE A 50 4.35 -18.44 -26.51
N LEU A 51 3.44 -17.58 -26.96
CA LEU A 51 2.36 -17.97 -27.85
C LEU A 51 2.89 -18.51 -29.19
N ASP A 52 3.86 -17.81 -29.79
CA ASP A 52 4.40 -18.17 -31.11
C ASP A 52 5.18 -19.50 -31.07
N GLN A 53 5.87 -19.80 -29.97
CA GLN A 53 6.72 -21.01 -29.87
C GLN A 53 6.00 -22.22 -29.28
N TYR A 54 5.09 -22.01 -28.32
CA TYR A 54 4.52 -23.08 -27.49
C TYR A 54 3.00 -23.15 -27.53
N GLY A 55 2.35 -22.18 -28.17
CA GLY A 55 0.89 -22.12 -28.31
C GLY A 55 0.16 -21.67 -27.04
N TYR A 56 -1.17 -21.60 -27.14
CA TYR A 56 -2.05 -21.05 -26.09
C TYR A 56 -2.02 -21.83 -24.77
N PHE A 57 -1.79 -23.15 -24.81
CA PHE A 57 -1.78 -23.96 -23.60
C PHE A 57 -0.64 -23.59 -22.64
N MET A 58 0.57 -23.38 -23.17
CA MET A 58 1.70 -22.94 -22.35
C MET A 58 1.56 -21.49 -21.89
N LEU A 59 0.90 -20.64 -22.68
CA LEU A 59 0.57 -19.29 -22.27
C LEU A 59 -0.38 -19.26 -21.06
N GLU A 60 -1.38 -20.14 -21.03
CA GLU A 60 -2.31 -20.25 -19.90
C GLU A 60 -1.58 -20.69 -18.63
N ILE A 61 -0.69 -21.69 -18.73
CA ILE A 61 0.15 -22.12 -17.60
C ILE A 61 1.03 -20.97 -17.08
N PHE A 62 1.60 -20.16 -17.97
CA PHE A 62 2.39 -18.99 -17.59
C PHE A 62 1.59 -18.00 -16.72
N PHE A 63 0.34 -17.70 -17.11
CA PHE A 63 -0.50 -16.80 -16.31
C PHE A 63 -0.97 -17.42 -15.00
N ILE A 64 -1.23 -18.73 -14.95
CA ILE A 64 -1.60 -19.44 -13.72
C ILE A 64 -0.44 -19.43 -12.72
N VAL A 65 0.79 -19.71 -13.15
CA VAL A 65 1.98 -19.65 -12.28
C VAL A 65 2.18 -18.23 -11.74
N CYS A 66 2.03 -17.21 -12.58
CA CYS A 66 2.07 -15.81 -12.13
C CYS A 66 1.00 -15.51 -11.06
N LEU A 67 -0.21 -16.04 -11.21
CA LEU A 67 -1.30 -15.87 -10.25
C LEU A 67 -0.98 -16.54 -8.91
N GLU A 68 -0.43 -17.76 -8.94
CA GLU A 68 -0.05 -18.49 -7.72
C GLU A 68 1.07 -17.76 -6.96
N ILE A 69 2.09 -17.26 -7.66
CA ILE A 69 3.16 -16.47 -7.04
C ILE A 69 2.59 -15.19 -6.40
N ALA A 70 1.68 -14.49 -7.08
CA ALA A 70 1.02 -13.31 -6.53
C ALA A 70 0.18 -13.64 -5.28
N LEU A 71 -0.52 -14.77 -5.29
CA LEU A 71 -1.31 -15.23 -4.15
C LEU A 71 -0.41 -15.59 -2.95
N LEU A 72 0.70 -16.27 -3.19
CA LEU A 72 1.68 -16.61 -2.16
C LEU A 72 2.32 -15.36 -1.56
N ALA A 73 2.67 -14.36 -2.38
CA ALA A 73 3.18 -13.09 -1.91
C ALA A 73 2.15 -12.33 -1.06
N ALA A 74 0.87 -12.32 -1.47
CA ALA A 74 -0.20 -11.70 -0.70
C ALA A 74 -0.45 -12.42 0.63
N ALA A 75 -0.46 -13.76 0.62
CA ALA A 75 -0.58 -14.56 1.84
C ALA A 75 0.61 -14.33 2.78
N PHE A 76 1.84 -14.32 2.25
CA PHE A 76 3.05 -14.01 3.02
C PHE A 76 2.97 -12.61 3.65
N LEU A 77 2.57 -11.59 2.89
CA LEU A 77 2.38 -10.23 3.39
C LEU A 77 1.33 -10.17 4.50
N TYR A 78 0.19 -10.84 4.32
CA TYR A 78 -0.88 -10.91 5.31
C TYR A 78 -0.41 -11.58 6.61
N VAL A 79 0.30 -12.69 6.47
CA VAL A 79 0.86 -13.45 7.59
C VAL A 79 1.93 -12.62 8.31
N TYR A 80 2.85 -12.00 7.58
CA TYR A 80 3.88 -11.11 8.14
C TYR A 80 3.27 -9.92 8.89
N ASN A 81 2.22 -9.29 8.32
CA ASN A 81 1.49 -8.23 8.98
C ASN A 81 0.80 -8.72 10.28
N SER A 82 0.24 -9.93 10.24
CA SER A 82 -0.42 -10.56 11.40
C SER A 82 0.56 -10.93 12.51
N PHE A 83 1.77 -11.37 12.16
CA PHE A 83 2.82 -11.66 13.15
C PHE A 83 3.42 -10.39 13.76
N LYS A 84 3.57 -9.32 12.97
CA LYS A 84 4.21 -8.10 13.47
C LYS A 84 3.33 -7.22 14.34
N LYS A 85 2.01 -7.46 14.45
CA LYS A 85 1.03 -6.71 15.30
C LYS A 85 1.53 -5.30 15.68
N GLY A 86 1.91 -4.52 14.67
CA GLY A 86 2.77 -3.37 14.89
C GLY A 86 1.93 -2.14 15.18
N LEU A 87 1.81 -1.73 16.44
CA LEU A 87 1.44 -0.39 16.97
C LEU A 87 0.21 0.35 16.39
N LEU A 88 -0.52 -0.22 15.44
CA LEU A 88 -1.60 0.41 14.66
C LEU A 88 -2.96 -0.28 14.85
N ASN A 89 -2.99 -1.46 15.49
CA ASN A 89 -4.23 -2.11 15.96
C ASN A 89 -4.71 -1.55 17.32
N ASP A 90 -4.14 -0.45 17.75
CA ASP A 90 -4.72 0.34 18.81
C ASP A 90 -5.93 1.06 18.19
N SER A 91 -7.12 0.67 18.65
CA SER A 91 -8.39 1.37 18.38
C SER A 91 -8.15 2.89 18.52
N PRO A 92 -8.77 3.77 17.72
CA PRO A 92 -8.51 5.21 17.72
C PRO A 92 -8.45 5.85 19.13
N ALA A 93 -9.20 5.31 20.10
CA ALA A 93 -9.14 5.68 21.51
C ALA A 93 -7.74 5.57 22.15
N VAL A 94 -6.97 4.53 21.84
CA VAL A 94 -5.64 4.28 22.43
C VAL A 94 -4.58 5.18 21.80
N ARG A 95 -4.74 5.56 20.52
CA ARG A 95 -3.87 6.55 19.84
C ARG A 95 -4.06 7.94 20.44
N GLN A 96 -5.30 8.31 20.74
CA GLN A 96 -5.64 9.57 21.41
C GLN A 96 -5.08 9.63 22.83
N ALA A 97 -5.25 8.55 23.62
CA ALA A 97 -4.70 8.48 24.98
C ALA A 97 -3.17 8.64 25.02
N LYS A 98 -2.47 8.05 24.04
CA LYS A 98 -1.01 8.16 23.94
C LYS A 98 -0.55 9.54 23.48
N GLN A 99 -1.27 10.19 22.56
CA GLN A 99 -1.00 11.58 22.18
C GLN A 99 -1.25 12.55 23.34
N GLU A 100 -2.29 12.31 24.13
CA GLU A 100 -2.60 13.12 25.32
C GLU A 100 -1.53 12.96 26.41
N GLN A 101 -1.02 11.73 26.62
CA GLN A 101 0.11 11.49 27.52
C GLN A 101 1.41 12.16 27.05
N LEU A 102 1.71 12.11 25.74
CA LEU A 102 2.90 12.77 25.18
C LEU A 102 2.81 14.29 25.28
N LEU A 103 1.61 14.86 25.11
CA LEU A 103 1.35 16.28 25.36
C LEU A 103 1.57 16.64 26.85
N LYS A 104 1.08 15.82 27.78
CA LYS A 104 1.29 16.02 29.23
C LYS A 104 2.76 15.92 29.64
N MET A 105 3.55 15.10 28.95
CA MET A 105 4.98 14.90 29.25
C MET A 105 5.88 16.01 28.66
N SER A 106 5.47 16.64 27.55
CA SER A 106 6.20 17.75 26.91
C SER A 106 5.80 19.14 27.41
N LEU A 107 4.74 19.26 28.21
CA LEU A 107 4.27 20.57 28.69
C LEU A 107 5.03 20.99 29.96
N PRO A 108 5.60 22.21 30.01
CA PRO A 108 6.17 22.73 31.24
C PRO A 108 5.09 22.82 32.34
N PRO A 109 5.43 22.52 33.61
CA PRO A 109 4.46 22.36 34.70
C PRO A 109 3.55 23.58 34.92
N GLN A 110 3.95 24.77 34.47
CA GLN A 110 3.16 26.00 34.57
C GLN A 110 1.87 25.99 33.72
N ILE A 111 1.84 25.35 32.55
CA ILE A 111 0.63 25.38 31.68
C ILE A 111 -0.42 24.39 32.18
N LEU A 112 0.02 23.27 32.76
CA LEU A 112 -0.85 22.25 33.35
C LEU A 112 -1.60 22.78 34.58
N VAL A 113 -0.95 23.59 35.42
CA VAL A 113 -1.60 24.21 36.59
C VAL A 113 -2.68 25.21 36.14
N ASN A 114 -2.39 26.06 35.15
CA ASN A 114 -3.32 27.07 34.67
C ASN A 114 -4.58 26.49 34.02
N ALA A 115 -4.47 25.33 33.36
CA ALA A 115 -5.60 24.65 32.72
C ALA A 115 -6.52 23.94 33.74
N ILE A 116 -6.00 23.55 34.91
CA ILE A 116 -6.79 22.90 35.96
C ILE A 116 -7.46 23.95 36.87
N THR A 117 -6.84 25.12 37.07
CA THR A 117 -7.40 26.23 37.87
C THR A 117 -8.42 27.10 37.12
N SER A 118 -8.63 26.90 35.81
CA SER A 118 -9.59 27.66 35.00
C SER A 118 -10.92 26.93 34.71
N THR A 119 -11.17 25.82 35.40
CA THR A 119 -12.47 25.12 35.45
C THR A 119 -13.01 25.17 36.86
#